data_AF-A0A2S5E0H4-F1
#
_entry.id   AF-A0A2S5E0H4-F1
#
_cell.length_a   1.000
_cell.length_b   1.000
_cell.length_c   1.000
_cell.angle_alpha   90.00
_cell.angle_beta   90.00
_cell.angle_gamma   90.00
#
_symmetry.space_group_name_H-M   'P 1'
#
loop_
_entity.id
_entity.type
_entity.pdbx_description
1 polymer ?
#
loop_
_entity_poly.entity_id
_entity_poly.type
_entity_poly.pdbx_seq_one_letter_code
_entity_poly.pdbx_strand_id
1 'polypeptide(L)'
;MLKRDKLPYSALPSSLTVLIPEAIFLKALENAESQTIVVWYVDAKIGRQHEVEFSPQSGRLLSRSEREARFPIERRIVLRDGIRVQVGNRLEAATDVRYETYTAYDPVTSSKLAVGEQMFFMRFLGDPETIVRQAIEKARFPNTYAGWSAIERIRYWVGVLYRARRQTGEAGINEDEAFQPALLKQMRAVDPEVDGILAAVLAELSRMEMIGPDVMRAAFNRRTGASI
;
A
#
# COMPACT_ATOMS: atom_id res chain seq x y z
N MET A 1 -12.13 -0.75 15.47
CA MET A 1 -12.15 -0.94 14.01
C MET A 1 -13.54 -0.58 13.50
N LEU A 2 -13.65 0.46 12.68
CA LEU A 2 -14.94 0.85 12.08
C LEU A 2 -15.25 -0.12 10.93
N LYS A 3 -16.47 -0.69 10.93
CA LYS A 3 -16.96 -1.55 9.85
C LYS A 3 -17.98 -0.77 9.03
N ARG A 4 -17.83 -0.77 7.71
CA ARG A 4 -18.83 -0.22 6.77
C ARG A 4 -19.57 -1.34 6.06
N ASP A 5 -20.85 -1.11 5.84
CA ASP A 5 -21.71 -2.09 5.17
C ASP A 5 -21.56 -2.01 3.66
N LYS A 6 -21.41 -3.19 3.06
CA LYS A 6 -21.26 -3.36 1.61
C LYS A 6 -22.63 -3.49 0.99
N LEU A 7 -22.87 -2.71 -0.06
CA LEU A 7 -24.06 -2.85 -0.88
C LEU A 7 -23.77 -3.79 -2.06
N PRO A 8 -24.62 -4.81 -2.30
CA PRO A 8 -24.61 -5.53 -3.57
C PRO A 8 -25.12 -4.62 -4.69
N TYR A 9 -24.73 -4.91 -5.94
CA TYR A 9 -25.14 -4.13 -7.10
C TYR A 9 -26.67 -4.04 -7.24
N SER A 10 -27.38 -5.14 -6.95
CA SER A 10 -28.84 -5.23 -6.99
C SER A 10 -29.57 -4.32 -6.00
N ALA A 11 -28.87 -3.82 -4.97
CA ALA A 11 -29.43 -2.89 -3.98
C ALA A 11 -29.16 -1.41 -4.35
N LEU A 12 -28.45 -1.14 -5.45
CA LEU A 12 -28.17 0.24 -5.86
C LEU A 12 -29.42 0.90 -6.47
N PRO A 13 -29.61 2.22 -6.26
CA PRO A 13 -30.67 2.97 -6.92
C PRO A 13 -30.59 2.84 -8.44
N SER A 14 -31.74 2.74 -9.10
CA SER A 14 -31.82 2.60 -10.56
C SER A 14 -31.12 3.75 -11.31
N SER A 15 -31.20 4.97 -10.77
CA SER A 15 -30.50 6.13 -11.32
C SER A 15 -28.98 6.00 -11.28
N LEU A 16 -28.43 5.24 -10.32
CA LEU A 16 -27.00 4.97 -10.23
C LEU A 16 -26.58 3.79 -11.12
N THR A 17 -27.39 2.74 -11.22
CA THR A 17 -27.10 1.57 -12.08
C THR A 17 -27.13 1.91 -13.57
N VAL A 18 -27.86 2.96 -13.97
CA VAL A 18 -27.81 3.52 -15.33
C VAL A 18 -26.45 4.18 -15.61
N LEU A 19 -25.82 4.79 -14.60
CA LEU A 19 -24.52 5.48 -14.76
C LEU A 19 -23.34 4.52 -14.66
N ILE A 20 -23.47 3.47 -13.85
CA ILE A 20 -22.41 2.49 -13.59
C ILE A 20 -22.98 1.09 -13.85
N PRO A 21 -22.80 0.54 -15.06
CA PRO A 21 -23.22 -0.82 -15.37
C PRO A 21 -22.52 -1.87 -14.51
N GLU A 22 -23.19 -2.99 -14.27
CA GLU A 22 -22.67 -4.09 -13.44
C GLU A 22 -21.31 -4.62 -13.94
N ALA A 23 -21.12 -4.64 -15.26
CA ALA A 23 -19.90 -5.14 -15.90
C ALA A 23 -18.62 -4.38 -15.49
N ILE A 24 -18.73 -3.12 -15.06
CA ILE A 24 -17.59 -2.31 -14.61
C ILE A 24 -17.62 -2.05 -13.10
N PHE A 25 -18.65 -2.50 -12.40
CA PHE A 25 -18.83 -2.30 -10.97
C PHE A 25 -17.86 -3.17 -10.17
N LEU A 26 -17.24 -2.58 -9.13
CA LEU A 26 -16.34 -3.31 -8.23
C LEU A 26 -16.94 -3.50 -6.85
N LYS A 27 -17.39 -2.40 -6.23
CA LYS A 27 -18.01 -2.43 -4.89
C LYS A 27 -18.79 -1.13 -4.65
N ALA A 28 -19.69 -1.18 -3.68
CA ALA A 28 -20.34 -0.01 -3.11
C ALA A 28 -20.40 -0.11 -1.59
N LEU A 29 -20.31 1.03 -0.92
CA LEU A 29 -20.44 1.18 0.53
C LEU A 29 -21.44 2.30 0.82
N GLU A 30 -22.25 2.12 1.86
CA GLU A 30 -23.02 3.23 2.42
C GLU A 30 -22.10 4.16 3.22
N ASN A 31 -22.31 5.46 3.06
CA ASN A 31 -21.76 6.47 3.93
C ASN A 31 -22.88 6.99 4.85
N ALA A 32 -22.98 6.37 6.03
CA ALA A 32 -24.02 6.69 7.02
C ALA A 32 -23.98 8.16 7.48
N GLU A 33 -22.80 8.79 7.52
CA GLU A 33 -22.63 10.17 7.99
C GLU A 33 -23.33 11.19 7.06
N SER A 34 -23.28 10.95 5.74
CA SER A 34 -23.85 11.85 4.75
C SER A 34 -25.02 11.27 3.96
N GLN A 35 -25.47 10.06 4.33
CA GLN A 35 -26.54 9.31 3.66
C GLN A 35 -26.31 9.20 2.13
N THR A 36 -25.06 8.98 1.74
CA THR A 36 -24.62 8.83 0.35
C THR A 36 -24.14 7.41 0.10
N ILE A 37 -24.00 7.05 -1.18
CA ILE A 37 -23.47 5.76 -1.60
C ILE A 37 -22.14 6.00 -2.30
N VAL A 38 -21.06 5.41 -1.78
CA VAL A 38 -19.74 5.44 -2.43
C VAL A 38 -19.62 4.22 -3.32
N VAL A 39 -19.24 4.43 -4.58
CA VAL A 39 -19.12 3.36 -5.58
C VAL A 39 -17.73 3.39 -6.20
N TRP A 40 -17.17 2.20 -6.42
CA TRP A 40 -15.96 2.00 -7.20
C TRP A 40 -16.31 1.23 -8.45
N TYR A 41 -15.78 1.70 -9.57
CA TYR A 41 -15.90 1.04 -10.86
C TYR A 41 -14.57 1.12 -11.62
N VAL A 42 -14.42 0.27 -12.64
CA VAL A 42 -13.27 0.33 -13.55
C VAL A 42 -13.52 1.44 -14.57
N ASP A 43 -12.72 2.50 -14.51
CA ASP A 43 -12.80 3.59 -15.48
C ASP A 43 -11.89 3.31 -16.67
N ALA A 44 -12.50 3.05 -17.82
CA ALA A 44 -11.81 2.73 -19.06
C ALA A 44 -10.96 3.89 -19.59
N LYS A 45 -11.26 5.14 -19.25
CA LYS A 45 -10.49 6.31 -19.73
C LYS A 45 -9.12 6.40 -19.08
N ILE A 46 -9.04 6.04 -17.80
CA ILE A 46 -7.79 6.07 -17.03
C ILE A 46 -7.17 4.67 -16.83
N GLY A 47 -7.88 3.61 -17.21
CA GLY A 47 -7.45 2.22 -17.05
C GLY A 47 -7.28 1.80 -15.58
N ARG A 48 -8.03 2.43 -14.67
CA ARG A 48 -7.89 2.28 -13.21
C ARG A 48 -9.25 2.28 -12.53
N GLN A 49 -9.29 1.83 -11.28
CA GLN A 49 -10.48 1.99 -10.44
C GLN A 49 -10.70 3.47 -10.11
N HIS A 50 -11.96 3.91 -10.14
CA HIS A 50 -12.38 5.27 -9.84
C HIS A 50 -13.44 5.24 -8.73
N GLU A 51 -13.34 6.16 -7.77
CA GLU A 51 -14.29 6.30 -6.65
C GLU A 51 -15.21 7.50 -6.88
N VAL A 52 -16.52 7.25 -6.88
CA VAL A 52 -17.54 8.30 -6.96
C VAL A 52 -18.50 8.21 -5.79
N GLU A 53 -19.15 9.32 -5.48
CA GLU A 53 -20.12 9.40 -4.40
C GLU A 53 -21.47 9.85 -4.96
N PHE A 54 -22.49 9.02 -4.79
CA PHE A 54 -23.86 9.27 -5.23
C PHE A 54 -24.70 9.76 -4.07
N SER A 55 -25.48 10.81 -4.30
CA SER A 55 -26.46 11.33 -3.35
C SER A 55 -27.86 10.90 -3.77
N PRO A 56 -28.49 9.95 -3.05
CA PRO A 56 -29.87 9.55 -3.31
C PRO A 56 -30.85 10.72 -3.23
N GLN A 57 -30.63 11.66 -2.31
CA GLN A 57 -31.47 12.84 -2.14
C GLN A 57 -31.50 13.74 -3.38
N SER A 58 -30.36 13.91 -4.06
CA SER A 58 -30.27 14.75 -5.27
C SER A 58 -30.33 13.96 -6.57
N GLY A 59 -30.37 12.62 -6.49
CA GLY A 59 -30.45 11.73 -7.65
C GLY A 59 -29.21 11.77 -8.57
N ARG A 60 -28.06 12.26 -8.09
CA ARG A 60 -26.85 12.44 -8.91
C ARG A 60 -25.56 12.13 -8.18
N LEU A 61 -24.48 12.02 -8.96
CA LEU A 61 -23.12 11.99 -8.45
C LEU A 61 -22.70 13.37 -7.92
N LEU A 62 -21.98 13.36 -6.81
CA LEU A 62 -21.32 14.54 -6.25
C LEU A 62 -20.05 14.83 -7.03
N SER A 63 -19.83 16.11 -7.29
CA SER A 63 -18.57 16.60 -7.84
C SER A 63 -17.44 16.49 -6.82
N ARG A 64 -16.20 16.56 -7.31
CA ARG A 64 -14.99 16.56 -6.48
C ARG A 64 -15.04 17.63 -5.37
N SER A 65 -15.39 18.86 -5.72
CA SER A 65 -15.49 19.98 -4.78
C SER A 65 -16.58 19.77 -3.72
N GLU A 66 -17.72 19.16 -4.09
CA GLU A 66 -18.78 18.84 -3.13
C GLU A 66 -18.35 17.78 -2.13
N ARG A 67 -17.54 16.81 -2.56
CA ARG A 67 -16.98 15.77 -1.69
C ARG A 67 -15.92 16.36 -0.76
N GLU A 68 -15.01 17.18 -1.27
CA GLU A 68 -13.98 17.85 -0.47
C GLU A 68 -14.57 18.81 0.57
N ALA A 69 -15.64 19.54 0.22
CA ALA A 69 -16.34 20.42 1.16
C ALA A 69 -17.01 19.67 2.33
N ARG A 70 -17.23 18.36 2.20
CA ARG A 70 -17.80 17.49 3.23
C ARG A 70 -16.73 16.78 4.07
N PHE A 71 -15.46 17.06 3.84
CA PHE A 71 -14.41 16.45 4.65
C PHE A 71 -14.52 16.87 6.11
N PRO A 72 -14.26 15.94 7.05
CA PRO A 72 -14.07 16.30 8.44
C PRO A 72 -13.00 17.37 8.56
N ILE A 73 -13.23 18.32 9.46
CA ILE A 73 -12.24 19.33 9.83
C ILE A 73 -10.96 18.62 10.26
N GLU A 74 -9.82 19.14 9.82
CA GLU A 74 -8.53 18.63 10.25
C GLU A 74 -8.43 18.63 11.77
N ARG A 75 -8.00 17.49 12.31
CA ARG A 75 -7.92 17.29 13.76
C ARG A 75 -6.51 16.87 14.16
N ARG A 76 -6.19 17.11 15.42
CA ARG A 76 -4.93 16.63 16.01
C ARG A 76 -5.23 15.53 17.00
N ILE A 77 -4.44 14.45 16.94
CA ILE A 77 -4.41 13.39 17.93
C ILE A 77 -2.99 13.28 18.48
N VAL A 78 -2.85 12.72 19.67
CA VAL A 78 -1.56 12.46 20.31
C VAL A 78 -1.48 10.97 20.61
N LEU A 79 -0.41 10.32 20.13
CA LEU A 79 -0.16 8.92 20.43
C LEU A 79 0.37 8.75 21.86
N ARG A 80 0.42 7.51 22.36
CA ARG A 80 0.80 7.22 23.76
C ARG A 80 2.19 7.73 24.15
N ASP A 81 3.12 7.79 23.20
CA ASP A 81 4.49 8.27 23.38
C ASP A 81 4.65 9.78 23.10
N GLY A 82 3.54 10.51 22.99
CA GLY A 82 3.54 11.96 22.80
C GLY A 82 3.66 12.42 21.34
N ILE A 83 3.82 11.51 20.38
CA ILE A 83 3.86 11.87 18.95
C ILE A 83 2.57 12.59 18.57
N ARG A 84 2.72 13.80 18.02
CA ARG A 84 1.59 14.61 17.56
C ARG A 84 1.28 14.25 16.12
N VAL A 85 0.01 14.01 15.83
CA VAL A 85 -0.44 13.62 14.49
C VAL A 85 -1.53 14.59 14.03
N GLN A 86 -1.31 15.20 12.88
CA GLN A 86 -2.32 15.96 12.15
C GLN A 86 -3.06 15.02 11.20
N VAL A 87 -4.37 14.90 11.38
CA VAL A 87 -5.25 14.05 10.59
C VAL A 87 -6.02 14.93 9.61
N GLY A 88 -5.82 14.68 8.32
CA GLY A 88 -6.50 15.36 7.22
C GLY A 88 -7.14 14.38 6.25
N ASN A 89 -7.80 14.90 5.22
CA ASN A 89 -8.42 14.10 4.16
C ASN A 89 -8.06 14.68 2.79
N ARG A 90 -7.91 13.82 1.79
CA ARG A 90 -7.75 14.25 0.40
C ARG A 90 -8.39 13.26 -0.56
N LEU A 91 -8.79 13.72 -1.75
CA LEU A 91 -9.08 12.84 -2.88
C LEU A 91 -7.80 12.68 -3.73
N GLU A 92 -7.45 11.47 -4.11
CA GLU A 92 -6.39 11.22 -5.09
C GLU A 92 -6.76 11.88 -6.43
N ALA A 93 -5.81 12.56 -7.08
CA ALA A 93 -6.09 13.39 -8.25
C ALA A 93 -6.59 12.60 -9.48
N ALA A 94 -6.16 11.34 -9.62
CA ALA A 94 -6.48 10.53 -10.79
C ALA A 94 -7.67 9.59 -10.59
N THR A 95 -7.93 9.15 -9.35
CA THR A 95 -8.91 8.10 -9.06
C THR A 95 -10.08 8.59 -8.23
N ASP A 96 -10.02 9.83 -7.74
CA ASP A 96 -10.95 10.42 -6.78
C ASP A 96 -11.19 9.56 -5.52
N VAL A 97 -10.27 8.63 -5.22
CA VAL A 97 -10.28 7.82 -4.01
C VAL A 97 -9.99 8.72 -2.82
N ARG A 98 -10.85 8.67 -1.81
CA ARG A 98 -10.64 9.40 -0.57
C ARG A 98 -9.63 8.68 0.33
N TYR A 99 -8.64 9.44 0.79
CA TYR A 99 -7.68 9.02 1.80
C TYR A 99 -7.83 9.84 3.09
N GLU A 100 -7.66 9.18 4.23
CA GLU A 100 -7.29 9.86 5.48
C GLU A 100 -5.76 9.91 5.56
N THR A 101 -5.21 11.11 5.75
CA THR A 101 -3.78 11.40 5.77
C THR A 101 -3.36 11.70 7.20
N TYR A 102 -2.28 11.08 7.66
CA TYR A 102 -1.70 11.24 9.00
C TYR A 102 -0.29 11.80 8.90
N THR A 103 -0.13 13.08 9.25
CA THR A 103 1.21 13.68 9.32
C THR A 103 1.69 13.65 10.76
N ALA A 104 2.74 12.86 11.01
CA ALA A 104 3.31 12.67 12.34
C ALA A 104 4.48 13.63 12.59
N TYR A 105 4.56 14.17 13.79
CA TYR A 105 5.57 15.12 14.23
C TYR A 105 6.22 14.67 15.53
N ASP A 106 7.52 14.94 15.62
CA ASP A 106 8.32 14.67 16.81
C ASP A 106 7.78 15.46 18.01
N PRO A 107 7.64 14.82 19.19
CA PRO A 107 7.11 15.48 20.38
C PRO A 107 8.02 16.61 20.88
N VAL A 108 9.34 16.51 20.67
CA VAL A 108 10.34 17.43 21.21
C VAL A 108 10.69 18.50 20.17
N THR A 109 11.10 18.09 18.98
CA THR A 109 11.62 19.02 17.95
C THR A 109 10.52 19.62 17.09
N SER A 110 9.31 19.08 17.14
CA SER A 110 8.21 19.40 16.20
C SER A 110 8.54 19.12 14.73
N SER A 111 9.66 18.43 14.43
CA SER A 111 10.00 18.07 13.05
C SER A 111 9.06 16.99 12.54
N LYS A 112 8.73 17.05 11.25
CA LYS A 112 7.93 16.02 10.60
C LYS A 112 8.69 14.68 10.60
N LEU A 113 8.05 13.64 11.13
CA LEU A 113 8.57 12.28 11.17
C LEU A 113 8.20 11.50 9.90
N ALA A 114 6.92 11.50 9.53
CA ALA A 114 6.41 10.75 8.38
C ALA A 114 5.01 11.22 7.96
N VAL A 115 4.57 10.77 6.79
CA VAL A 115 3.16 10.81 6.36
C VAL A 115 2.70 9.38 6.13
N GLY A 116 1.66 8.97 6.83
CA GLY A 116 0.93 7.74 6.57
C GLY A 116 -0.41 8.07 5.92
N GLU A 117 -0.94 7.15 5.10
CA GLU A 117 -2.24 7.32 4.48
C GLU A 117 -2.99 5.99 4.46
N GLN A 118 -4.31 6.05 4.57
CA GLN A 118 -5.17 4.90 4.31
C GLN A 118 -6.41 5.32 3.54
N MET A 119 -6.90 4.44 2.67
CA MET A 119 -8.17 4.67 1.97
C MET A 119 -9.30 4.78 3.00
N PHE A 120 -10.07 5.86 2.95
CA PHE A 120 -11.08 6.15 3.95
C PHE A 120 -12.25 5.19 3.85
N PHE A 121 -12.76 4.97 2.64
CA PHE A 121 -13.89 4.08 2.42
C PHE A 121 -13.45 2.65 2.14
N MET A 122 -12.92 2.02 3.18
CA MET A 122 -12.71 0.58 3.23
C MET A 122 -13.67 -0.08 4.21
N ARG A 123 -13.88 -1.39 4.03
CA ARG A 123 -14.71 -2.20 4.92
C ARG A 123 -14.18 -2.17 6.35
N PHE A 124 -12.85 -2.16 6.50
CA PHE A 124 -12.16 -2.10 7.77
C PHE A 124 -11.17 -0.95 7.74
N LEU A 125 -11.40 0.05 8.58
CA LEU A 125 -10.46 1.15 8.75
C LEU A 125 -9.41 0.75 9.80
N GLY A 126 -8.13 0.88 9.42
CA GLY A 126 -7.01 0.63 10.31
C GLY A 126 -6.94 1.66 11.43
N ASP A 127 -6.40 1.25 12.57
CA ASP A 127 -6.17 2.14 13.69
C ASP A 127 -5.12 3.22 13.33
N PRO A 128 -5.37 4.51 13.59
CA PRO A 128 -4.44 5.59 13.26
C PRO A 128 -3.02 5.39 13.83
N GLU A 129 -2.89 4.85 15.04
CA GLU A 129 -1.56 4.58 15.62
C GLU A 129 -0.82 3.57 14.76
N THR A 130 -1.46 2.48 14.34
CA THR A 130 -0.85 1.47 13.46
C THR A 130 -0.35 2.09 12.16
N ILE A 131 -1.17 2.90 11.49
CA ILE A 131 -0.80 3.53 10.20
C ILE A 131 0.37 4.49 10.37
N VAL A 132 0.35 5.30 11.44
CA VAL A 132 1.43 6.26 11.73
C VAL A 132 2.73 5.54 12.08
N ARG A 133 2.68 4.49 12.91
CA ARG A 133 3.86 3.70 13.31
C ARG A 133 4.54 3.09 12.09
N GLN A 134 3.76 2.44 11.22
CA GLN A 134 4.27 1.87 9.97
C GLN A 134 4.90 2.93 9.06
N ALA A 135 4.30 4.12 8.96
CA ALA A 135 4.86 5.21 8.18
C ALA A 135 6.19 5.73 8.76
N ILE A 136 6.29 5.86 10.09
CA ILE A 136 7.52 6.27 10.78
C ILE A 136 8.62 5.20 10.61
N GLU A 137 8.29 3.93 10.80
CA GLU A 137 9.22 2.82 10.58
C GLU A 137 9.75 2.83 9.14
N LYS A 138 8.86 2.97 8.16
CA LYS A 138 9.23 3.08 6.75
C LYS A 138 10.13 4.29 6.47
N ALA A 139 9.84 5.44 7.08
CA ALA A 139 10.66 6.65 6.92
C ALA A 139 12.03 6.53 7.58
N ARG A 140 12.14 5.81 8.70
CA ARG A 140 13.40 5.56 9.41
C ARG A 140 14.23 4.44 8.81
N PHE A 141 13.60 3.54 8.08
CA PHE A 141 14.24 2.34 7.53
C PHE A 141 15.57 2.62 6.81
N PRO A 142 15.73 3.63 5.94
CA PRO A 142 17.02 3.90 5.30
C PRO A 142 18.16 4.16 6.30
N ASN A 143 17.92 4.95 7.36
CA ASN A 143 18.93 5.24 8.38
C ASN A 143 19.21 4.01 9.26
N THR A 144 18.17 3.26 9.62
CA THR A 144 18.31 2.00 10.36
C THR A 144 19.13 0.99 9.55
N TYR A 145 18.81 0.83 8.27
CA TYR A 145 19.50 -0.06 7.34
C TYR A 145 20.97 0.34 7.15
N ALA A 146 21.26 1.65 7.01
CA ALA A 146 22.62 2.14 6.86
C ALA A 146 23.51 1.76 8.06
N GLY A 147 22.95 1.73 9.28
CA GLY A 147 23.65 1.32 10.50
C GLY A 147 23.82 -0.18 10.69
N TRP A 148 23.23 -1.02 9.83
CA TRP A 148 23.36 -2.47 9.92
C TRP A 148 24.74 -2.95 9.49
N SER A 149 25.23 -3.97 10.20
CA SER A 149 26.40 -4.76 9.81
C SER A 149 26.17 -5.51 8.50
N ALA A 150 27.25 -5.93 7.85
CA ALA A 150 27.17 -6.72 6.62
C ALA A 150 26.30 -7.99 6.78
N ILE A 151 26.40 -8.67 7.93
CA ILE A 151 25.61 -9.87 8.23
C ILE A 151 24.11 -9.55 8.33
N GLU A 152 23.74 -8.43 8.97
CA GLU A 152 22.34 -8.01 9.09
C GLU A 152 21.76 -7.64 7.71
N ARG A 153 22.52 -6.93 6.88
CA ARG A 153 22.12 -6.61 5.50
C ARG A 153 21.92 -7.87 4.66
N ILE A 154 22.83 -8.85 4.77
CA ILE A 154 22.71 -10.15 4.11
C ILE A 154 21.41 -10.85 4.56
N ARG A 155 21.21 -11.02 5.87
CA ARG A 155 20.03 -11.68 6.43
C ARG A 155 18.72 -11.01 6.04
N TYR A 156 18.70 -9.69 5.98
CA TYR A 156 17.55 -8.93 5.50
C TYR A 156 17.19 -9.31 4.06
N TRP A 157 18.16 -9.25 3.14
CA TRP A 157 17.92 -9.58 1.74
C TRP A 157 17.58 -11.06 1.54
N VAL A 158 18.21 -11.97 2.29
CA VAL A 158 17.82 -13.39 2.33
C VAL A 158 16.35 -13.53 2.71
N GLY A 159 15.90 -12.85 3.77
CA GLY A 159 14.51 -12.88 4.20
C GLY A 159 13.53 -12.27 3.19
N VAL A 160 13.93 -11.21 2.47
CA VAL A 160 13.15 -10.61 1.38
C VAL A 160 13.01 -11.61 0.22
N LEU A 161 14.11 -12.19 -0.25
CA LEU A 161 14.11 -13.13 -1.36
C LEU A 161 13.34 -14.42 -1.02
N TYR A 162 13.56 -14.97 0.17
CA TYR A 162 12.86 -16.16 0.66
C TYR A 162 11.34 -15.96 0.66
N ARG A 163 10.85 -14.83 1.20
CA ARG A 163 9.41 -14.53 1.19
C ARG A 163 8.87 -14.36 -0.22
N ALA A 164 9.60 -13.70 -1.11
CA ALA A 164 9.18 -13.51 -2.50
C ALA A 164 9.05 -14.86 -3.24
N ARG A 165 10.04 -15.75 -3.08
CA ARG A 165 10.03 -17.11 -3.63
C ARG A 165 8.85 -17.91 -3.08
N ARG A 166 8.69 -17.92 -1.76
CA ARG A 166 7.59 -18.64 -1.09
C ARG A 166 6.22 -18.18 -1.55
N GLN A 167 5.97 -16.86 -1.63
CA GLN A 167 4.71 -16.32 -2.13
C GLN A 167 4.44 -16.70 -3.59
N THR A 168 5.50 -16.77 -4.41
CA THR A 168 5.40 -17.20 -5.81
C THR A 168 5.05 -18.70 -5.90
N GLY A 169 5.69 -19.53 -5.07
CA GLY A 169 5.37 -20.95 -4.94
C GLY A 169 3.95 -21.22 -4.44
N GLU A 170 3.48 -20.44 -3.46
CA GLU A 170 2.11 -20.51 -2.93
C GLU A 170 1.04 -20.15 -3.99
N ALA A 171 1.41 -19.38 -5.02
CA ALA A 171 0.57 -19.11 -6.18
C ALA A 171 0.59 -20.23 -7.24
N GLY A 172 1.29 -21.34 -7.00
CA GLY A 172 1.44 -22.46 -7.93
C GLY A 172 2.43 -22.18 -9.08
N ILE A 173 3.23 -21.12 -8.96
CA ILE A 173 4.23 -20.70 -9.96
C ILE A 173 5.61 -21.23 -9.50
N ASN A 174 6.53 -21.43 -10.44
CA ASN A 174 7.91 -21.77 -10.10
C ASN A 174 8.54 -20.67 -9.21
N GLU A 175 9.12 -21.03 -8.07
CA GLU A 175 9.65 -20.08 -7.09
C GLU A 175 10.74 -19.15 -7.66
N ASP A 176 11.53 -19.61 -8.64
CA ASP A 176 12.55 -18.81 -9.30
C ASP A 176 11.96 -17.65 -10.11
N GLU A 177 10.65 -17.68 -10.42
CA GLU A 177 9.95 -16.55 -11.06
C GLU A 177 9.85 -15.32 -10.16
N ALA A 178 10.11 -15.47 -8.86
CA ALA A 178 10.26 -14.35 -7.94
C ALA A 178 11.45 -13.44 -8.29
N PHE A 179 12.47 -13.96 -8.98
CA PHE A 179 13.68 -13.22 -9.32
C PHE A 179 13.48 -12.32 -10.55
N GLN A 180 12.75 -11.23 -10.38
CA GLN A 180 12.46 -10.31 -11.48
C GLN A 180 13.51 -9.18 -11.57
N PRO A 181 13.80 -8.63 -12.77
CA PRO A 181 14.68 -7.46 -12.91
C PRO A 181 14.23 -6.27 -12.05
N ALA A 182 12.91 -6.11 -11.86
CA ALA A 182 12.34 -5.09 -10.97
C ALA A 182 12.76 -5.26 -9.50
N LEU A 183 12.89 -6.51 -9.04
CA LEU A 183 13.36 -6.82 -7.69
C LEU A 183 14.81 -6.38 -7.50
N LEU A 184 15.70 -6.72 -8.42
CA LEU A 184 17.10 -6.29 -8.35
C LEU A 184 17.23 -4.75 -8.41
N LYS A 185 16.42 -4.10 -9.25
CA LYS A 185 16.36 -2.62 -9.29
C LYS A 185 15.91 -2.04 -7.95
N GLN A 186 14.92 -2.65 -7.29
CA GLN A 186 14.48 -2.25 -5.96
C GLN A 186 15.57 -2.48 -4.91
N MET A 187 16.28 -3.61 -4.97
CA MET A 187 17.40 -3.92 -4.07
C MET A 187 18.46 -2.82 -4.13
N ARG A 188 18.90 -2.43 -5.33
CA ARG A 188 19.89 -1.36 -5.55
C ARG A 188 19.41 0.02 -5.13
N ALA A 189 18.10 0.29 -5.21
CA ALA A 189 17.53 1.55 -4.75
C ALA A 189 17.51 1.67 -3.22
N VAL A 190 17.39 0.54 -2.51
CA VAL A 190 17.42 0.47 -1.05
C VAL A 190 18.85 0.40 -0.53
N ASP A 191 19.70 -0.39 -1.18
CA ASP A 191 21.10 -0.61 -0.83
C ASP A 191 21.98 -0.45 -2.08
N PRO A 192 22.62 0.72 -2.27
CA PRO A 192 23.51 0.96 -3.40
C PRO A 192 24.71 0.01 -3.48
N GLU A 193 25.08 -0.64 -2.36
CA GLU A 193 26.19 -1.59 -2.27
C GLU A 193 25.73 -3.05 -2.37
N VAL A 194 24.44 -3.29 -2.64
CA VAL A 194 23.85 -4.64 -2.59
C VAL A 194 24.57 -5.63 -3.50
N ASP A 195 25.05 -5.16 -4.66
CA ASP A 195 25.78 -5.99 -5.62
C ASP A 195 27.03 -6.65 -4.98
N GLY A 196 27.68 -5.98 -4.03
CA GLY A 196 28.84 -6.49 -3.30
C GLY A 196 28.51 -7.61 -2.31
N ILE A 197 27.25 -7.73 -1.88
CA ILE A 197 26.81 -8.77 -0.92
C ILE A 197 25.89 -9.82 -1.55
N LEU A 198 25.45 -9.64 -2.80
CA LEU A 198 24.51 -10.54 -3.49
C LEU A 198 24.98 -11.99 -3.54
N ALA A 199 26.27 -12.24 -3.77
CA ALA A 199 26.81 -13.60 -3.79
C ALA A 199 26.62 -14.32 -2.45
N ALA A 200 26.81 -13.60 -1.33
CA ALA A 200 26.62 -14.13 0.02
C ALA A 200 25.13 -14.31 0.36
N VAL A 201 24.28 -13.36 -0.06
CA VAL A 201 22.82 -13.46 0.08
C VAL A 201 22.29 -14.71 -0.61
N LEU A 202 22.68 -14.95 -1.87
CA LEU A 202 22.20 -16.11 -2.63
C LEU A 202 22.73 -17.43 -2.06
N ALA A 203 23.96 -17.46 -1.56
CA ALA A 203 24.52 -18.64 -0.90
C ALA A 203 23.80 -18.96 0.42
N GLU A 204 23.43 -17.95 1.21
CA GLU A 204 22.67 -18.18 2.45
C GLU A 204 21.22 -18.59 2.17
N LEU A 205 20.58 -17.99 1.16
CA LEU A 205 19.26 -18.40 0.69
C LEU A 205 19.26 -19.86 0.19
N SER A 206 20.26 -20.23 -0.61
CA SER A 206 20.37 -21.60 -1.13
C SER A 206 20.54 -22.62 0.00
N ARG A 207 21.31 -22.27 1.04
CA ARG A 207 21.45 -23.09 2.25
C ARG A 207 20.11 -23.25 2.98
N MET A 208 19.32 -22.19 3.10
CA MET A 208 18.00 -22.24 3.75
C MET A 208 17.00 -23.11 2.98
N GLU A 209 17.02 -23.06 1.65
CA GLU A 209 16.12 -23.84 0.79
C GLU A 209 16.67 -25.22 0.41
N MET A 210 17.85 -25.58 0.92
CA MET A 210 18.56 -26.83 0.59
C MET A 210 18.82 -27.01 -0.92
N ILE A 211 19.09 -25.91 -1.61
CA ILE A 211 19.43 -25.84 -3.04
C ILE A 211 20.93 -25.60 -3.20
N GLY A 212 21.55 -26.17 -4.23
CA GLY A 212 22.95 -25.91 -4.57
C GLY A 212 23.21 -24.41 -4.82
N PRO A 213 24.25 -23.79 -4.23
CA PRO A 213 24.53 -22.36 -4.39
C PRO A 213 24.65 -21.91 -5.86
N ASP A 214 25.27 -22.73 -6.71
CA ASP A 214 25.43 -22.43 -8.14
C ASP A 214 24.10 -22.47 -8.90
N VAL A 215 23.16 -23.33 -8.50
CA VAL A 215 21.82 -23.41 -9.08
C VAL A 215 21.04 -22.14 -8.76
N MET A 216 21.06 -21.72 -7.48
CA MET A 216 20.41 -20.48 -7.03
C MET A 216 20.98 -19.25 -7.75
N ARG A 217 22.30 -19.16 -7.86
CA ARG A 217 22.98 -18.07 -8.57
C ARG A 217 22.66 -18.06 -10.06
N ALA A 218 22.68 -19.21 -10.70
CA ALA A 218 22.35 -19.33 -12.13
C ALA A 218 20.88 -18.93 -12.42
N ALA A 219 19.94 -19.34 -11.56
CA ALA A 219 18.54 -18.95 -11.67
C ALA A 219 18.37 -17.44 -11.52
N PHE A 220 19.01 -16.84 -10.50
CA PHE A 220 18.97 -15.41 -10.27
C PHE A 220 19.56 -14.63 -11.46
N ASN A 221 20.77 -14.96 -11.91
CA ASN A 221 21.44 -14.30 -13.03
C ASN A 221 20.61 -14.40 -14.32
N ARG A 222 20.07 -15.59 -14.62
CA ARG A 222 19.24 -15.81 -15.82
C ARG A 222 17.98 -14.94 -15.82
N ARG A 223 17.31 -14.79 -14.68
CA ARG A 223 16.02 -14.09 -14.60
C ARG A 223 16.17 -12.57 -14.42
N THR A 224 17.23 -12.13 -13.76
CA THR A 224 17.46 -10.70 -13.46
C THR A 224 18.39 -10.01 -14.47
N GLY A 225 19.17 -10.77 -15.24
CA GLY A 225 20.23 -10.24 -16.11
C GLY A 225 21.49 -9.82 -15.35
N ALA A 226 21.61 -10.18 -14.07
CA ALA A 226 22.80 -9.92 -13.28
C ALA A 226 23.97 -10.84 -13.66
N SER A 227 25.18 -10.43 -13.30
CA SER A 227 26.40 -11.24 -13.40
C SER A 227 27.09 -11.28 -12.04
N ILE A 228 26.48 -12.06 -11.13
CA ILE A 228 27.00 -12.36 -9.78
C ILE A 228 27.87 -13.62 -9.85
#